data_AF-A0A3D0TMR0-F1
#
_entry.id   AF-A0A3D0TMR0-F1
#
_cell.length_a   1.000
_cell.length_b   1.000
_cell.length_c   1.000
_cell.angle_alpha   90.00
_cell.angle_beta   90.00
_cell.angle_gamma   90.00
#
_symmetry.space_group_name_H-M   'P 1'
#
loop_
_entity.id
_entity.type
_entity.pdbx_description
1 polymer ?
#
loop_
_entity_poly.entity_id
_entity_poly.type
_entity_poly.pdbx_seq_one_letter_code
_entity_poly.pdbx_strand_id
1 'polypeptide(L)'
;MVSAVEIERGGPSYTIDTVLELRAAQARAVPARTVPARAVPARIVLIVGADAAAGIDTWHRARELRELVTLAVVARAGTAGPGTSYPAGPSPGWDAVGVALDPVDVSAADIRRMIAAAGRAAGRTGDLTGHGLDDVLAPAVIDYITRHGLYAAA
;
A
#
# COMPACT_ATOMS: atom_id res chain seq x y z
N MET A 1 -5.29 -1.90 12.51
CA MET A 1 -4.96 -0.51 12.87
C MET A 1 -4.34 0.16 11.67
N VAL A 2 -4.59 1.47 11.48
CA VAL A 2 -4.04 2.29 10.38
C VAL A 2 -3.33 3.50 11.02
N SER A 3 -2.26 4.00 10.39
CA SER A 3 -1.59 5.25 10.80
C SER A 3 -2.07 6.42 9.96
N ALA A 4 -2.40 7.55 10.59
CA ALA A 4 -2.81 8.78 9.92
C ALA A 4 -1.66 9.78 9.69
N VAL A 5 -0.42 9.39 10.00
CA VAL A 5 0.75 10.30 10.09
C VAL A 5 0.97 11.17 8.84
N GLU A 6 0.80 10.63 7.64
CA GLU A 6 0.96 11.41 6.40
C GLU A 6 -0.16 12.44 6.20
N ILE A 7 -1.40 12.08 6.58
CA ILE A 7 -2.56 12.97 6.50
C ILE A 7 -2.43 14.10 7.52
N GLU A 8 -2.02 13.78 8.75
CA GLU A 8 -1.84 14.75 9.83
C GLU A 8 -0.69 15.73 9.56
N ARG A 9 0.36 15.29 8.85
CA ARG A 9 1.44 16.17 8.39
C ARG A 9 0.90 17.30 7.49
N GLY A 10 -0.08 16.98 6.66
CA GLY A 10 -0.64 17.90 5.67
C GLY A 10 0.29 18.17 4.48
N GLY A 11 -0.31 18.55 3.36
CA GLY A 11 0.40 18.72 2.10
C GLY A 11 0.99 17.41 1.53
N PRO A 12 1.73 17.48 0.41
CA PRO A 12 2.46 16.34 -0.11
C PRO A 12 3.58 15.91 0.85
N SER A 13 3.77 14.60 1.03
CA SER A 13 4.89 14.02 1.78
C SER A 13 5.71 13.08 0.90
N TYR A 14 7.01 12.97 1.21
CA TYR A 14 7.85 11.94 0.62
C TYR A 14 7.94 10.73 1.55
N THR A 15 8.04 9.53 0.97
CA THR A 15 8.10 8.27 1.73
C THR A 15 9.25 8.25 2.74
N ILE A 16 10.37 8.90 2.44
CA ILE A 16 11.50 9.05 3.37
C ILE A 16 11.10 9.78 4.67
N ASP A 17 10.25 10.80 4.59
CA ASP A 17 9.83 11.57 5.76
C ASP A 17 8.95 10.71 6.68
N THR A 18 8.06 9.91 6.09
CA THR A 18 7.24 8.93 6.80
C THR A 18 8.11 7.86 7.46
N VAL A 19 9.09 7.31 6.75
CA VAL A 19 10.02 6.30 7.30
C VAL A 19 10.79 6.86 8.49
N LEU A 20 11.32 8.08 8.39
CA LEU A 20 12.04 8.73 9.49
C LEU A 20 11.15 8.94 10.71
N GLU A 21 9.92 9.39 10.51
CA GLU A 21 8.98 9.62 11.60
C GLU A 21 8.55 8.32 12.30
N LEU A 22 8.28 7.27 11.53
CA LEU A 22 7.95 5.95 12.07
C LEU A 22 9.12 5.36 12.88
N ARG A 23 10.36 5.49 12.39
CA ARG A 23 11.54 5.06 13.15
C ARG A 23 11.70 5.85 14.45
N ALA A 24 11.49 7.16 14.42
CA ALA A 24 11.54 8.00 15.61
C ALA A 24 10.45 7.60 16.63
N ALA A 25 9.23 7.30 16.17
CA ALA A 25 8.14 6.82 17.01
C ALA A 25 8.47 5.45 17.63
N GLN A 26 9.00 4.51 16.85
CA GLN A 26 9.45 3.20 17.34
C GLN A 26 10.55 3.33 18.39
N ALA A 27 11.55 4.18 18.15
CA ALA A 27 12.63 4.42 19.11
C ALA A 27 12.13 4.97 20.45
N ARG A 28 11.08 5.81 20.44
CA ARG A 28 10.43 6.32 21.67
C ARG A 28 9.61 5.25 22.40
N ALA A 29 9.04 4.30 21.67
CA ALA A 29 8.17 3.26 22.23
C ALA A 29 8.95 2.11 22.89
N VAL A 30 10.21 1.88 22.51
CA VAL A 30 11.05 0.81 23.08
C VAL A 30 11.77 1.31 24.35
N PRO A 31 11.52 0.72 25.53
CA PRO A 31 12.22 1.13 26.75
C PRO A 31 13.73 0.85 26.63
N ALA A 32 14.55 1.83 27.04
CA ALA A 32 16.02 1.80 26.97
C ALA A 32 16.72 0.60 27.67
N ARG A 33 15.96 -0.26 28.36
CA ARG A 33 16.44 -1.37 29.19
C ARG A 33 16.13 -2.76 28.65
N THR A 34 15.44 -2.88 27.51
CA THR A 34 14.95 -4.18 26.98
C THR A 34 15.40 -4.48 25.55
N VAL A 35 16.43 -3.80 25.05
CA VAL A 35 17.00 -4.10 23.73
C VAL A 35 18.27 -4.92 23.96
N PRO A 36 18.26 -6.26 23.75
CA PRO A 36 19.49 -7.03 23.78
C PRO A 36 20.50 -6.38 22.82
N ALA A 37 21.79 -6.37 23.15
CA ALA A 37 22.85 -5.78 22.31
C ALA A 37 22.94 -6.36 20.88
N ARG A 38 22.18 -7.42 20.59
CA ARG A 38 22.03 -8.11 19.31
C ARG A 38 20.68 -7.89 18.62
N ALA A 39 19.81 -7.04 19.17
CA ALA A 39 18.59 -6.66 18.50
C ALA A 39 18.95 -5.75 17.33
N VAL A 40 18.81 -6.28 16.12
CA VAL A 40 18.85 -5.50 14.89
C VAL A 40 17.86 -4.35 15.06
N PRO A 41 18.24 -3.07 14.87
CA PRO A 41 17.28 -1.98 14.94
C PRO A 41 16.13 -2.30 13.99
N ALA A 42 14.89 -2.21 14.46
CA ALA A 42 13.71 -2.58 13.68
C ALA A 42 13.78 -1.90 12.31
N ARG A 43 14.08 -2.70 11.27
CA ARG A 43 14.15 -2.22 9.89
C ARG A 43 12.73 -2.16 9.37
N ILE A 44 12.34 -1.03 8.80
CA ILE A 44 11.02 -0.87 8.20
C ILE A 44 10.98 -1.70 6.91
N VAL A 45 9.95 -2.53 6.75
CA VAL A 45 9.69 -3.22 5.48
C VAL A 45 8.73 -2.34 4.68
N LEU A 46 9.20 -1.81 3.56
CA LEU A 46 8.41 -0.99 2.64
C LEU A 46 7.83 -1.90 1.56
N ILE A 47 6.52 -2.12 1.61
CA ILE A 47 5.79 -2.96 0.65
C ILE A 47 5.35 -2.11 -0.53
N VAL A 48 5.75 -2.50 -1.74
CA VAL A 48 5.43 -1.77 -2.98
C VAL A 48 5.10 -2.75 -4.10
N GLY A 49 4.28 -2.33 -5.06
CA GLY A 49 4.09 -3.07 -6.31
C GLY A 49 5.32 -2.97 -7.23
N ALA A 50 5.44 -3.90 -8.16
CA ALA A 50 6.50 -3.93 -9.18
C ALA A 50 6.70 -2.59 -9.91
N ASP A 51 5.60 -1.92 -10.29
CA ASP A 51 5.63 -0.64 -11.01
C ASP A 51 6.35 0.46 -10.21
N ALA A 52 6.08 0.53 -8.90
CA ALA A 52 6.72 1.49 -8.00
C ALA A 52 8.19 1.12 -7.73
N ALA A 53 8.49 -0.18 -7.59
CA ALA A 53 9.85 -0.67 -7.40
C ALA A 53 10.77 -0.32 -8.59
N ALA A 54 10.28 -0.42 -9.83
CA ALA A 54 11.04 -0.09 -11.03
C ALA A 54 11.45 1.40 -11.11
N GLY A 55 10.67 2.29 -10.49
CA GLY A 55 10.93 3.73 -10.45
C GLY A 55 11.56 4.24 -9.17
N ILE A 56 11.89 3.36 -8.20
CA ILE A 56 12.17 3.79 -6.83
C ILE A 56 13.42 4.67 -6.68
N ASP A 57 14.38 4.56 -7.59
CA ASP A 57 15.59 5.40 -7.58
C ASP A 57 15.31 6.87 -7.93
N THR A 58 14.14 7.15 -8.50
CA THR A 58 13.69 8.52 -8.80
C THR A 58 13.05 9.20 -7.59
N TRP A 59 12.79 8.46 -6.51
CA TRP A 59 12.12 9.00 -5.33
C TRP A 59 13.00 10.01 -4.59
N HIS A 60 12.35 10.95 -3.91
CA HIS A 60 13.05 11.94 -3.11
C HIS A 60 13.93 11.27 -2.05
N ARG A 61 15.23 11.59 -2.06
CA ARG A 61 16.26 11.00 -1.19
C ARG A 61 16.31 9.46 -1.24
N ALA A 62 16.10 8.86 -2.41
CA ALA A 62 16.12 7.40 -2.62
C ALA A 62 17.36 6.69 -2.02
N ARG A 63 18.55 7.29 -2.13
CA ARG A 63 19.79 6.73 -1.55
C ARG A 63 19.72 6.59 -0.03
N GLU A 64 19.11 7.55 0.65
CA GLU A 64 18.95 7.49 2.10
C GLU A 64 17.82 6.53 2.48
N LEU A 65 16.72 6.55 1.73
CA LEU A 65 15.60 5.61 1.92
C LEU A 65 16.08 4.16 1.85
N ARG A 66 16.94 3.84 0.88
CA ARG A 66 17.56 2.52 0.70
C ARG A 66 18.27 1.99 1.94
N GLU A 67 18.92 2.86 2.73
CA GLU A 67 19.63 2.43 3.95
C GLU A 67 18.67 2.15 5.12
N LEU A 68 17.45 2.68 5.05
CA LEU A 68 16.47 2.67 6.13
C LEU A 68 15.43 1.55 6.02
N VAL A 69 15.24 0.98 4.83
CA VAL A 69 14.17 0.01 4.57
C VAL A 69 14.67 -1.27 3.92
N THR A 70 13.94 -2.36 4.16
CA THR A 70 13.93 -3.52 3.25
C THR A 70 12.72 -3.38 2.33
N LEU A 71 12.89 -3.56 1.03
CA LEU A 71 11.79 -3.55 0.07
C LEU A 71 11.14 -4.92 -0.02
N ALA A 72 9.81 -4.95 0.10
CA ALA A 72 9.00 -6.11 -0.24
C ALA A 72 8.23 -5.81 -1.53
N VAL A 73 8.68 -6.40 -2.65
CA VAL A 73 8.13 -6.14 -3.99
C VAL A 73 7.05 -7.16 -4.30
N VAL A 74 5.82 -6.69 -4.44
CA VAL A 74 4.66 -7.51 -4.81
C VAL A 74 4.51 -7.54 -6.33
N ALA A 75 4.50 -8.74 -6.91
CA ALA A 75 4.25 -8.93 -8.33
C ALA A 75 2.78 -8.65 -8.69
N ARG A 76 2.54 -8.13 -9.89
CA ARG A 76 1.18 -8.00 -10.43
C ARG A 76 0.80 -9.24 -11.25
N ALA A 77 -0.50 -9.52 -11.32
CA ALA A 77 -1.05 -10.54 -12.23
C ALA A 77 -0.49 -10.34 -13.65
N GLY A 78 0.05 -11.40 -14.25
CA GLY A 78 0.57 -11.38 -15.62
C GLY A 78 1.94 -10.70 -15.83
N THR A 79 2.58 -10.18 -14.77
CA THR A 79 3.93 -9.55 -14.89
C THR A 79 5.10 -10.50 -14.61
N ALA A 80 4.83 -11.69 -14.07
CA ALA A 80 5.81 -12.75 -13.95
C ALA A 80 5.76 -13.61 -15.21
N GLY A 81 6.81 -13.56 -16.04
CA GLY A 81 7.01 -14.55 -17.08
C GLY A 81 7.30 -15.94 -16.48
N PRO A 82 7.07 -17.04 -17.21
CA PRO A 82 7.47 -18.36 -16.75
C PRO A 82 8.99 -18.37 -16.46
N GLY A 83 9.37 -18.66 -15.21
CA GLY A 83 10.77 -18.72 -14.78
C GLY A 83 11.38 -17.41 -14.27
N THR A 84 10.63 -16.29 -14.25
CA THR A 84 11.09 -15.05 -13.60
C THR A 84 10.43 -14.91 -12.23
N SER A 85 11.20 -15.07 -11.15
CA SER A 85 10.73 -14.86 -9.78
C SER A 85 10.57 -13.38 -9.39
N TYR A 86 11.00 -12.45 -10.25
CA TYR A 86 10.94 -11.02 -10.00
C TYR A 86 10.58 -10.25 -11.29
N PRO A 87 9.50 -9.43 -11.31
CA PRO A 87 9.38 -8.35 -12.28
C PRO A 87 10.55 -7.38 -12.07
N ALA A 88 10.92 -6.58 -13.08
CA ALA A 88 12.07 -5.66 -13.05
C ALA A 88 12.21 -4.99 -11.66
N GLY A 89 13.14 -5.50 -10.87
CA GLY A 89 13.31 -5.10 -9.47
C GLY A 89 13.93 -3.71 -9.36
N PRO A 90 14.07 -3.19 -8.14
CA PRO A 90 14.80 -1.95 -7.93
C PRO A 90 16.26 -2.10 -8.42
N SER A 91 16.93 -0.99 -8.72
CA SER A 91 18.33 -1.04 -9.16
C SER A 91 19.24 -1.76 -8.15
N PRO A 92 20.40 -2.28 -8.59
CA PRO A 92 21.33 -2.96 -7.70
C PRO A 92 21.64 -2.20 -6.40
N GLY A 93 21.56 -2.96 -5.29
CA GLY A 93 21.96 -2.53 -3.96
C GLY A 93 20.82 -2.14 -3.03
N TRP A 94 19.58 -2.08 -3.51
CA TRP A 94 18.44 -2.18 -2.59
C TRP A 94 18.41 -3.56 -1.92
N ASP A 95 18.17 -3.56 -0.60
CA ASP A 95 17.81 -4.79 0.13
C ASP A 95 16.36 -5.11 -0.20
N ALA A 96 16.14 -6.01 -1.16
CA ALA A 96 14.82 -6.30 -1.72
C ALA A 96 14.50 -7.79 -1.69
N VAL A 97 13.28 -8.10 -1.26
CA VAL A 97 12.66 -9.40 -1.36
C VAL A 97 11.39 -9.26 -2.18
N GLY A 98 11.10 -10.24 -3.01
CA GLY A 98 9.85 -10.30 -3.76
C GLY A 98 8.90 -11.24 -3.06
N VAL A 99 7.64 -10.84 -3.06
CA VAL A 99 6.59 -11.54 -2.36
C VAL A 99 5.73 -12.24 -3.39
N ALA A 100 5.79 -13.57 -3.39
CA ALA A 100 4.88 -14.40 -4.17
C ALA A 100 3.50 -14.34 -3.52
N LEU A 101 2.55 -13.74 -4.22
CA LEU A 101 1.14 -13.71 -3.85
C LEU A 101 0.34 -14.18 -5.05
N ASP A 102 -0.74 -14.90 -4.78
CA ASP A 102 -1.74 -15.16 -5.80
C ASP A 102 -2.25 -13.82 -6.32
N PRO A 103 -2.13 -13.55 -7.63
CA PRO A 103 -2.46 -12.23 -8.12
C PRO A 103 -3.94 -11.92 -7.93
N VAL A 104 -4.22 -10.87 -7.17
CA VAL A 104 -5.57 -10.32 -7.05
C VAL A 104 -5.74 -9.30 -8.17
N ASP A 105 -6.51 -9.65 -9.20
CA ASP A 105 -6.81 -8.77 -10.32
C ASP A 105 -7.91 -7.77 -9.95
N VAL A 106 -7.59 -6.87 -9.02
CA VAL A 106 -8.50 -5.84 -8.54
C VAL A 106 -7.76 -4.50 -8.51
N SER A 107 -8.33 -3.49 -9.14
CA SER A 107 -7.82 -2.12 -9.10
C SER A 107 -8.83 -1.17 -8.49
N ALA A 108 -8.35 -0.14 -7.79
CA ALA A 108 -9.22 0.91 -7.27
C ALA A 108 -9.96 1.66 -8.38
N ALA A 109 -9.40 1.73 -9.59
CA ALA A 109 -10.07 2.33 -10.73
C ALA A 109 -11.29 1.51 -11.18
N ASP A 110 -11.16 0.18 -11.23
CA ASP A 110 -12.26 -0.72 -11.58
C ASP A 110 -13.32 -0.75 -10.48
N ILE A 111 -12.91 -0.81 -9.20
CA ILE A 111 -13.81 -0.71 -8.05
C ILE A 111 -14.66 0.57 -8.13
N ARG A 112 -14.05 1.73 -8.42
CA ARG A 112 -14.82 2.99 -8.58
C ARG A 112 -15.80 2.93 -9.75
N ARG A 113 -15.45 2.28 -10.86
CA ARG A 113 -16.38 2.08 -11.99
C ARG A 113 -17.52 1.13 -11.62
N MET A 114 -17.24 0.06 -10.87
CA MET A 114 -18.25 -0.87 -10.34
C MET A 114 -19.23 -0.14 -9.43
N ILE A 115 -18.74 0.67 -8.49
CA ILE A 115 -19.58 1.46 -7.58
C ILE A 115 -20.46 2.45 -8.37
N ALA A 116 -19.88 3.18 -9.33
CA ALA A 116 -20.64 4.12 -10.15
C ALA A 116 -21.72 3.41 -11.01
N ALA A 117 -21.44 2.20 -11.50
CA ALA A 117 -22.42 1.39 -12.23
C ALA A 117 -23.52 0.85 -11.32
N ALA A 118 -23.18 0.36 -10.13
CA ALA A 118 -24.11 -0.09 -9.12
C ALA A 118 -25.05 1.05 -8.68
N GLY A 119 -24.52 2.23 -8.40
CA GLY A 119 -25.32 3.40 -8.05
C GLY A 119 -26.32 3.80 -9.15
N ARG A 120 -25.93 3.72 -10.43
CA ARG A 120 -26.85 3.96 -11.56
C ARG A 120 -27.98 2.92 -11.63
N ALA A 121 -27.69 1.66 -11.30
CA ALA A 121 -28.68 0.59 -11.29
C ALA A 121 -29.63 0.67 -10.08
N ALA A 122 -29.11 1.03 -8.90
CA ALA A 122 -29.87 1.16 -7.66
C ALA A 122 -30.83 2.37 -7.65
N GLY A 123 -30.55 3.40 -8.45
CA GLY A 123 -31.41 4.58 -8.55
C GLY A 123 -31.51 5.33 -7.22
N ARG A 124 -32.73 5.57 -6.73
CA ARG A 124 -32.97 6.39 -5.51
C ARG A 124 -32.63 5.67 -4.20
N THR A 125 -32.50 4.34 -4.20
CA THR A 125 -32.19 3.59 -2.98
C THR A 125 -30.74 3.74 -2.57
N GLY A 126 -29.83 3.92 -3.55
CA GLY A 126 -28.39 3.93 -3.32
C GLY A 126 -27.85 2.59 -2.80
N ASP A 127 -28.66 1.52 -2.84
CA ASP A 127 -28.28 0.20 -2.34
C ASP A 127 -27.29 -0.46 -3.30
N LEU A 128 -26.06 -0.69 -2.82
CA LEU A 128 -24.98 -1.29 -3.61
C LEU A 128 -24.90 -2.81 -3.45
N THR A 129 -25.80 -3.45 -2.70
CA THR A 129 -25.79 -4.90 -2.48
C THR A 129 -26.02 -5.68 -3.78
N GLY A 130 -25.44 -6.87 -3.90
CA GLY A 130 -25.63 -7.74 -5.07
C GLY A 130 -24.89 -7.31 -6.35
N HIS A 131 -24.04 -6.28 -6.28
CA HIS A 131 -23.25 -5.80 -7.42
C HIS A 131 -21.80 -6.33 -7.45
N GLY A 132 -21.52 -7.44 -6.76
CA GLY A 132 -20.20 -8.09 -6.73
C GLY A 132 -19.13 -7.30 -5.97
N LEU A 133 -19.52 -6.26 -5.22
CA LEU A 133 -18.57 -5.49 -4.41
C LEU A 133 -18.05 -6.29 -3.21
N ASP A 134 -18.85 -7.21 -2.68
CA ASP A 134 -18.48 -8.07 -1.54
C ASP A 134 -17.32 -9.04 -1.87
N ASP A 135 -17.07 -9.29 -3.16
CA ASP A 135 -15.96 -10.13 -3.63
C ASP A 135 -14.61 -9.40 -3.57
N VAL A 136 -14.62 -8.06 -3.49
CA VAL A 136 -13.43 -7.22 -3.63
C VAL A 136 -13.25 -6.18 -2.53
N LEU A 137 -14.29 -5.94 -1.71
CA LEU A 137 -14.28 -5.00 -0.61
C LEU A 137 -14.85 -5.64 0.66
N ALA A 138 -14.31 -5.25 1.81
CA ALA A 138 -14.87 -5.63 3.09
C ALA A 138 -16.25 -4.97 3.30
N PRO A 139 -17.23 -5.64 3.94
CA PRO A 139 -18.58 -5.10 4.16
C PRO A 139 -18.59 -3.71 4.82
N ALA A 140 -17.73 -3.48 5.82
CA ALA A 140 -17.64 -2.19 6.49
C ALA A 140 -17.17 -1.03 5.57
N VAL A 141 -16.41 -1.34 4.50
CA VAL A 141 -16.00 -0.35 3.49
C VAL A 141 -17.15 -0.05 2.54
N ILE A 142 -17.92 -1.06 2.15
CA ILE A 142 -19.14 -0.89 1.33
C ILE A 142 -20.16 -0.02 2.10
N ASP A 143 -20.41 -0.34 3.37
CA ASP A 143 -21.28 0.46 4.24
C ASP A 143 -20.84 1.93 4.32
N TYR A 144 -19.53 2.16 4.44
CA TYR A 144 -18.98 3.51 4.49
C TYR A 144 -19.19 4.25 3.16
N ILE A 145 -18.92 3.60 2.03
CA ILE A 145 -19.12 4.17 0.70
C ILE A 145 -20.60 4.54 0.48
N THR A 146 -21.51 3.62 0.80
CA THR A 146 -22.96 3.82 0.68
C THR A 146 -23.45 4.97 1.57
N ARG A 147 -23.06 4.97 2.86
CA ARG A 147 -23.48 6.00 3.82
C ARG A 147 -23.04 7.40 3.41
N HIS A 148 -21.86 7.53 2.81
CA HIS A 148 -21.27 8.81 2.45
C HIS A 148 -21.45 9.18 0.97
N GLY A 149 -22.14 8.35 0.17
CA GLY A 149 -22.37 8.60 -1.25
C GLY A 149 -21.07 8.71 -2.06
N LEU A 150 -20.00 8.02 -1.66
CA LEU A 150 -18.70 8.14 -2.31
C LEU A 150 -18.69 7.44 -3.67
N TYR A 151 -18.00 8.04 -4.65
CA TYR A 151 -17.81 7.48 -5.99
C TYR A 151 -19.10 7.22 -6.78
N ALA A 152 -20.24 7.73 -6.32
CA ALA A 152 -21.45 7.82 -7.14
C ALA A 152 -21.14 8.67 -8.38
N ALA A 153 -21.66 8.26 -9.54
CA ALA A 153 -21.57 9.10 -10.73
C ALA A 153 -22.27 10.43 -10.44
N ALA A 154 -21.59 11.55 -10.73
CA ALA A 154 -22.19 12.87 -10.72
C ALA A 154 -23.31 12.98 -11.77
#